data_AF-V5FBW1-F1
#
_entry.id   AF-V5FBW1-F1
#
_cell.length_a   1.000
_cell.length_b   1.000
_cell.length_c   1.000
_cell.angle_alpha   90.00
_cell.angle_beta   90.00
_cell.angle_gamma   90.00
#
_symmetry.space_group_name_H-M   'P 1'
#
loop_
_entity.id
_entity.type
_entity.pdbx_description
1 polymer ?
#
loop_
_entity_poly.entity_id
_entity_poly.type
_entity_poly.pdbx_seq_one_letter_code
_entity_poly.pdbx_strand_id
1 'polypeptide(L)'
;MANPEHKESLDGLDKISVVIYRIGISLVSVALLMLAFAEILCVIESDKAGFMRHLSIHVVAISAAMCAATIHIYDKKIRTLIVWSGWLGLVTFIALPSHDWLFIGFFFVTFSGVALKESYCFKIKGLTLVPMLLILSVLVIWMKDAALLAILSSISGAIFAFLALKKWRMPLHFDIGKKSNYQI
;
A
#
# COMPACT_ATOMS: atom_id res chain seq x y z
N MET A 1 -9.82 8.14 13.09
CA MET A 1 -10.79 8.51 12.05
C MET A 1 -10.89 10.02 11.98
N ALA A 2 -10.73 10.65 10.81
CA ALA A 2 -11.00 12.08 10.71
C ALA A 2 -12.47 12.35 11.04
N ASN A 3 -12.73 13.30 11.92
CA ASN A 3 -14.08 13.67 12.31
C ASN A 3 -14.58 14.66 11.24
N PRO A 4 -15.47 14.26 10.30
CA PRO A 4 -15.80 15.08 9.13
C PRO A 4 -16.48 16.41 9.49
N GLU A 5 -17.02 16.50 10.70
CA GLU A 5 -17.61 17.70 11.29
C GLU A 5 -16.55 18.71 11.77
N HIS A 6 -15.28 18.31 11.84
CA HIS A 6 -14.17 19.14 12.30
C HIS A 6 -13.12 19.32 11.21
N LYS A 7 -12.97 20.56 10.73
CA LYS A 7 -11.94 20.94 9.77
C LYS A 7 -10.67 21.35 10.50
N GLU A 8 -9.69 20.46 10.52
CA GLU A 8 -8.36 20.75 11.06
C GLU A 8 -7.65 21.79 10.18
N SER A 9 -6.95 22.74 10.80
CA SER A 9 -6.11 23.69 10.08
C SER A 9 -4.78 23.01 9.75
N LEU A 10 -4.53 22.76 8.46
CA LEU A 10 -3.31 22.12 8.01
C LEU A 10 -2.16 23.13 7.90
N ASP A 11 -1.06 22.85 8.59
CA ASP A 11 0.20 23.56 8.38
C ASP A 11 0.93 23.07 7.11
N GLY A 12 2.12 23.60 6.85
CA GLY A 12 2.91 23.22 5.66
C GLY A 12 3.37 21.76 5.67
N LEU A 13 3.77 21.25 6.83
CA LEU A 13 4.25 19.88 6.99
C LEU A 13 3.11 18.87 6.88
N ASP A 14 1.94 19.22 7.43
CA ASP A 14 0.71 18.45 7.27
C ASP A 14 0.37 18.26 5.78
N LYS A 15 0.39 19.35 5.00
CA LYS A 15 0.09 19.29 3.57
C LYS A 15 1.08 18.41 2.82
N ILE A 16 2.37 18.54 3.11
CA ILE A 16 3.41 17.69 2.52
C ILE A 16 3.16 16.23 2.87
N SER A 17 2.90 15.92 4.14
CA SER A 17 2.63 14.56 4.58
C SER A 17 1.39 13.96 3.90
N VAL A 18 0.33 14.74 3.72
CA VAL A 18 -0.87 14.28 3.01
C VAL A 18 -0.59 14.01 1.54
N VAL A 19 0.16 14.89 0.87
CA VAL A 19 0.52 14.71 -0.54
C VAL A 19 1.39 13.46 -0.71
N ILE A 20 2.40 13.28 0.15
CA ILE A 20 3.24 12.06 0.17
C ILE A 20 2.38 10.81 0.39
N TYR A 21 1.43 10.86 1.33
CA TYR A 21 0.52 9.75 1.59
C TYR A 21 -0.31 9.37 0.35
N ARG A 22 -0.87 10.37 -0.35
CA ARG A 22 -1.65 10.15 -1.58
C ARG A 22 -0.80 9.63 -2.72
N ILE A 23 0.42 10.14 -2.89
CA ILE A 23 1.38 9.62 -3.87
C ILE A 23 1.73 8.17 -3.53
N GLY A 24 1.97 7.86 -2.25
CA GLY A 24 2.19 6.49 -1.78
C GLY A 24 1.08 5.55 -2.22
N ILE A 25 -0.19 5.89 -1.95
CA ILE A 25 -1.36 5.12 -2.40
C ILE A 25 -1.40 4.95 -3.93
N SER A 26 -1.14 6.03 -4.68
CA SER A 26 -1.06 5.96 -6.15
C SER A 26 0.03 5.01 -6.62
N LEU A 27 1.21 5.04 -5.98
CA LEU A 27 2.32 4.16 -6.30
C LEU A 27 2.03 2.70 -5.92
N VAL A 28 1.27 2.42 -4.86
CA VAL A 28 0.82 1.04 -4.57
C VAL A 28 0.04 0.47 -5.75
N SER A 29 -0.89 1.25 -6.31
CA SER A 29 -1.66 0.83 -7.48
C SER A 29 -0.75 0.53 -8.67
N VAL A 30 0.15 1.46 -9.00
CA VAL A 30 1.10 1.32 -10.11
C VAL A 30 1.98 0.09 -9.90
N ALA A 31 2.53 -0.09 -8.69
CA ALA A 31 3.43 -1.19 -8.37
C ALA A 31 2.75 -2.56 -8.51
N LEU A 32 1.50 -2.69 -8.06
CA LEU A 32 0.74 -3.95 -8.15
C LEU A 32 0.26 -4.24 -9.58
N LEU A 33 -0.09 -3.22 -10.37
CA LEU A 33 -0.40 -3.41 -11.78
C LEU A 33 0.85 -3.76 -12.60
N MET A 34 2.01 -3.14 -12.28
CA MET A 34 3.29 -3.52 -12.85
C MET A 34 3.70 -4.93 -12.45
N LEU A 35 3.45 -5.33 -11.20
CA LEU A 35 3.66 -6.69 -10.73
C LEU A 35 2.83 -7.66 -11.57
N ALA A 36 1.53 -7.40 -11.70
CA ALA A 36 0.65 -8.22 -12.51
C ALA A 36 1.12 -8.36 -13.96
N PHE A 37 1.53 -7.24 -14.57
CA PHE A 37 2.08 -7.25 -15.92
C PHE A 37 3.39 -8.04 -16.02
N ALA A 38 4.29 -7.91 -15.04
CA ALA A 38 5.52 -8.69 -14.98
C ALA A 38 5.26 -10.20 -14.89
N GLU A 39 4.25 -10.61 -14.12
CA GLU A 39 3.87 -12.01 -14.01
C GLU A 39 3.18 -12.53 -15.28
N ILE A 40 2.38 -11.72 -15.97
CA ILE A 40 1.86 -12.06 -17.31
C ILE A 40 3.01 -12.28 -18.30
N LEU A 41 4.02 -11.40 -18.28
CA LEU A 41 5.23 -11.56 -19.08
C LEU A 41 5.98 -12.86 -18.74
N CYS A 42 5.99 -13.26 -17.46
CA CYS A 42 6.59 -14.52 -17.03
C CYS A 42 5.83 -15.73 -17.60
N VAL A 43 4.49 -15.70 -17.58
CA VAL A 43 3.63 -16.78 -18.13
C VAL A 43 3.84 -16.96 -19.64
N ILE A 44 4.07 -15.88 -20.38
CA ILE A 44 4.36 -15.94 -21.83
C ILE A 44 5.86 -16.07 -22.14
N GLU A 45 6.68 -16.38 -21.14
CA GLU A 45 8.13 -16.62 -21.26
C GLU A 45 8.91 -15.45 -21.90
N SER A 46 8.49 -14.20 -21.62
CA SER A 46 9.19 -13.03 -22.12
C SER A 46 10.46 -12.72 -21.30
N ASP A 47 11.58 -12.48 -21.99
CA ASP A 47 12.86 -12.07 -21.38
C ASP A 47 12.77 -10.80 -20.52
N LYS A 48 11.73 -9.98 -20.72
CA LYS A 48 11.51 -8.72 -19.97
C LYS A 48 10.87 -8.94 -18.59
N ALA A 49 10.36 -10.14 -18.30
CA ALA A 49 9.61 -10.43 -17.08
C ALA A 49 10.43 -10.12 -15.82
N GLY A 50 11.69 -10.57 -15.76
CA GLY A 50 12.57 -10.36 -14.60
C GLY A 50 12.84 -8.88 -14.31
N PHE A 51 13.12 -8.08 -15.35
CA PHE A 51 13.32 -6.64 -15.22
C PHE A 51 12.06 -5.93 -14.70
N MET A 52 10.90 -6.23 -15.29
CA MET A 52 9.63 -5.63 -14.88
C MET A 52 9.25 -6.01 -13.45
N ARG A 53 9.50 -7.26 -13.05
CA ARG A 53 9.27 -7.74 -11.68
C ARG A 53 10.18 -6.99 -10.69
N HIS A 54 11.47 -6.88 -11.00
CA HIS A 54 12.42 -6.16 -10.15
C HIS A 54 12.02 -4.69 -9.98
N LEU A 55 11.67 -4.01 -11.08
CA LEU A 55 11.21 -2.62 -11.03
C LEU A 55 9.93 -2.48 -10.20
N SER A 56 8.95 -3.36 -10.40
CA SER A 56 7.71 -3.41 -9.61
C SER A 56 7.99 -3.48 -8.11
N ILE A 57 8.88 -4.39 -7.68
CA ILE A 57 9.23 -4.58 -6.27
C ILE A 57 9.88 -3.32 -5.68
N HIS A 58 10.70 -2.61 -6.44
CA HIS A 58 11.27 -1.34 -5.98
C HIS A 58 10.19 -0.28 -5.77
N VAL A 59 9.21 -0.20 -6.68
CA VAL A 59 8.07 0.73 -6.52
C VAL A 59 7.19 0.30 -5.32
N VAL A 60 7.04 -1.00 -5.05
CA VAL A 60 6.40 -1.50 -3.82
C VAL A 60 7.15 -1.00 -2.58
N ALA A 61 8.47 -1.13 -2.53
CA ALA A 61 9.26 -0.69 -1.38
C ALA A 61 9.14 0.83 -1.15
N ILE A 62 9.24 1.64 -2.21
CA ILE A 62 9.10 3.10 -2.15
C ILE A 62 7.70 3.50 -1.67
N SER A 63 6.65 2.90 -2.23
CA SER A 63 5.27 3.18 -1.83
C SER A 63 5.00 2.79 -0.37
N ALA A 64 5.54 1.66 0.09
CA ALA A 64 5.46 1.24 1.49
C ALA A 64 6.16 2.24 2.43
N ALA A 65 7.36 2.71 2.06
CA ALA A 65 8.07 3.73 2.82
C ALA A 65 7.26 5.03 2.95
N MET A 66 6.70 5.51 1.84
CA MET A 66 5.87 6.72 1.82
C MET A 66 4.61 6.55 2.68
N CYS A 67 3.89 5.44 2.54
CA CYS A 67 2.70 5.15 3.33
C CYS A 67 3.02 5.00 4.81
N ALA A 68 4.05 4.23 5.18
CA ALA A 68 4.45 4.04 6.57
C ALA A 68 4.89 5.36 7.23
N ALA A 69 5.63 6.21 6.53
CA ALA A 69 6.07 7.50 7.06
C ALA A 69 4.93 8.49 7.30
N THR A 70 3.80 8.34 6.60
CA THR A 70 2.73 9.36 6.55
C THR A 70 1.35 8.83 6.94
N ILE A 71 1.26 7.63 7.50
CA ILE A 71 -0.02 7.06 7.88
C ILE A 71 -0.56 7.69 9.17
N HIS A 72 -1.71 8.33 9.02
CA HIS A 72 -2.44 8.97 10.10
C HIS A 72 -3.52 8.03 10.66
N ILE A 73 -3.24 7.38 11.80
CA ILE A 73 -4.19 6.55 12.57
C ILE A 73 -4.14 7.01 14.03
N TYR A 74 -5.30 7.10 14.70
CA TYR A 74 -5.38 7.58 16.09
C TYR A 74 -4.79 6.61 17.10
N ASP A 75 -5.14 5.32 16.97
CA ASP A 75 -4.65 4.28 17.86
C ASP A 75 -3.16 4.04 17.61
N LYS A 76 -2.35 4.25 18.65
CA LYS A 76 -0.90 4.15 18.53
C LYS A 76 -0.43 2.71 18.32
N LYS A 77 -1.13 1.71 18.83
CA LYS A 77 -0.73 0.30 18.67
C LYS A 77 -0.92 -0.13 17.21
N ILE A 78 -2.07 0.21 16.62
CA ILE A 78 -2.36 -0.10 15.23
C ILE A 78 -1.43 0.69 14.29
N ARG A 79 -1.22 1.99 14.57
CA ARG A 79 -0.28 2.82 13.82
C ARG A 79 1.12 2.21 13.86
N THR A 80 1.64 1.90 15.05
CA THR A 80 2.95 1.28 15.25
C THR A 80 3.08 -0.04 14.48
N LEU A 81 2.08 -0.93 14.56
CA LEU A 81 2.10 -2.20 13.82
C LEU A 81 2.27 -1.98 12.31
N ILE A 82 1.49 -1.07 11.73
CA ILE A 82 1.53 -0.76 10.29
C ILE A 82 2.87 -0.14 9.90
N VAL A 83 3.32 0.87 10.65
CA VAL A 83 4.57 1.59 10.37
C VAL A 83 5.78 0.68 10.47
N TRP A 84 5.88 -0.10 11.55
CA TRP A 84 7.01 -1.01 11.75
C TRP A 84 7.00 -2.18 10.78
N SER A 85 5.82 -2.62 10.30
CA SER A 85 5.78 -3.59 9.21
C SER A 85 6.45 -3.02 7.95
N GLY A 86 6.16 -1.76 7.58
CA GLY A 86 6.84 -1.11 6.45
C GLY A 86 8.36 -1.04 6.63
N TRP A 87 8.83 -0.66 7.82
CA TRP A 87 10.27 -0.62 8.13
C TRP A 87 10.92 -2.00 8.12
N LEU A 88 10.30 -3.02 8.71
CA LEU A 88 10.78 -4.40 8.66
C LEU A 88 10.86 -4.90 7.20
N GLY A 89 9.89 -4.53 6.37
CA GLY A 89 9.92 -4.79 4.94
C GLY A 89 11.14 -4.15 4.27
N LEU A 90 11.46 -2.89 4.56
CA LEU A 90 12.65 -2.22 4.00
C LEU A 90 13.95 -2.87 4.47
N VAL A 91 14.05 -3.20 5.76
CA VAL A 91 15.24 -3.87 6.31
C VAL A 91 15.42 -5.25 5.67
N THR A 92 14.37 -6.05 5.57
CA THR A 92 14.44 -7.39 4.96
C THR A 92 14.62 -7.34 3.44
N PHE A 93 14.12 -6.31 2.76
CA PHE A 93 14.37 -6.07 1.34
C PHE A 93 15.86 -5.86 1.05
N ILE A 94 16.56 -5.11 1.91
CA ILE A 94 17.98 -4.85 1.77
C ILE A 94 18.82 -6.05 2.25
N ALA A 95 18.48 -6.61 3.42
CA ALA A 95 19.29 -7.62 4.09
C ALA A 95 19.08 -9.04 3.54
N LEU A 96 17.89 -9.35 3.04
CA LEU A 96 17.47 -10.68 2.59
C LEU A 96 16.85 -10.64 1.18
N PRO A 97 17.57 -10.14 0.16
CA PRO A 97 17.01 -9.93 -1.19
C PRO A 97 16.56 -11.24 -1.88
N SER A 98 17.02 -12.40 -1.41
CA SER A 98 16.62 -13.72 -1.90
C SER A 98 15.26 -14.21 -1.35
N HIS A 99 14.69 -13.54 -0.36
CA HIS A 99 13.44 -13.94 0.31
C HIS A 99 12.32 -12.93 0.00
N ASP A 100 11.92 -12.87 -1.27
CA ASP A 100 10.97 -11.86 -1.76
C ASP A 100 9.60 -11.89 -1.10
N TRP A 101 9.03 -13.07 -0.89
CA TRP A 101 7.79 -13.27 -0.16
C TRP A 101 7.82 -12.63 1.25
N LEU A 102 8.97 -12.60 1.92
CA LEU A 102 9.09 -12.09 3.29
C LEU A 102 8.98 -10.56 3.32
N PHE A 103 9.82 -9.87 2.55
CA PHE A 103 9.80 -8.40 2.53
C PHE A 103 8.53 -7.86 1.85
N ILE A 104 8.03 -8.53 0.80
CA ILE A 104 6.75 -8.17 0.17
C ILE A 104 5.60 -8.37 1.17
N GLY A 105 5.63 -9.44 1.97
CA GLY A 105 4.64 -9.68 3.00
C GLY A 105 4.55 -8.54 4.02
N PHE A 106 5.70 -8.05 4.49
CA PHE A 106 5.75 -6.89 5.40
C PHE A 106 5.22 -5.60 4.76
N PHE A 107 5.57 -5.33 3.49
CA PHE A 107 4.98 -4.21 2.75
C PHE A 107 3.46 -4.36 2.61
N PHE A 108 2.98 -5.57 2.36
CA PHE A 108 1.56 -5.86 2.20
C PHE A 108 0.76 -5.75 3.49
N VAL A 109 1.37 -5.98 4.66
CA VAL A 109 0.74 -5.61 5.95
C VAL A 109 0.51 -4.09 6.02
N THR A 110 1.46 -3.30 5.54
CA THR A 110 1.33 -1.83 5.50
C THR A 110 0.16 -1.41 4.61
N PHE A 111 0.11 -1.95 3.39
CA PHE A 111 -0.96 -1.67 2.44
C PHE A 111 -2.33 -2.18 2.90
N SER A 112 -2.37 -3.32 3.61
CA SER A 112 -3.58 -3.83 4.25
C SER A 112 -4.11 -2.83 5.29
N GLY A 113 -3.22 -2.28 6.12
CA GLY A 113 -3.56 -1.21 7.06
C GLY A 113 -4.10 0.05 6.38
N VAL A 114 -3.47 0.47 5.29
CA VAL A 114 -3.94 1.59 4.46
C VAL A 114 -5.33 1.29 3.88
N ALA A 115 -5.53 0.13 3.26
CA ALA A 115 -6.81 -0.25 2.67
C ALA A 115 -7.93 -0.30 3.72
N LEU A 116 -7.67 -0.91 4.88
CA LEU A 116 -8.63 -0.96 5.98
C LEU A 116 -8.96 0.44 6.49
N LYS A 117 -7.96 1.31 6.72
CA LYS A 117 -8.19 2.70 7.12
C LYS A 117 -9.12 3.40 6.12
N GLU A 118 -8.81 3.31 4.84
CA GLU A 118 -9.56 4.02 3.79
C GLU A 118 -10.94 3.41 3.50
N SER A 119 -11.16 2.13 3.83
CA SER A 119 -12.46 1.48 3.73
C SER A 119 -13.53 2.18 4.58
N TYR A 120 -13.15 2.71 5.75
CA TYR A 120 -14.02 3.50 6.62
C TYR A 120 -14.36 4.86 6.01
N CYS A 121 -13.42 5.47 5.28
CA CYS A 121 -13.59 6.81 4.69
C CYS A 121 -14.52 6.79 3.46
N PHE A 122 -14.34 5.82 2.56
CA PHE A 122 -15.04 5.82 1.28
C PHE A 122 -16.18 4.79 1.17
N LYS A 123 -16.37 3.94 2.20
CA LYS A 123 -17.32 2.80 2.17
C LYS A 123 -17.16 1.92 0.92
N ILE A 124 -15.95 1.85 0.36
CA ILE A 124 -15.64 1.01 -0.80
C ILE A 124 -15.48 -0.41 -0.29
N LYS A 125 -16.48 -1.26 -0.52
CA LYS A 125 -16.48 -2.66 -0.06
C LYS A 125 -15.22 -3.42 -0.49
N GLY A 126 -14.72 -3.16 -1.71
CA GLY A 126 -13.50 -3.78 -2.24
C GLY A 126 -12.26 -3.58 -1.37
N LEU A 127 -12.13 -2.46 -0.64
CA LEU A 127 -10.97 -2.21 0.21
C LEU A 127 -10.89 -3.16 1.41
N THR A 128 -12.03 -3.68 1.88
CA THR A 128 -12.05 -4.69 2.95
C THR A 128 -11.57 -6.06 2.49
N LEU A 129 -11.58 -6.32 1.19
CA LEU A 129 -11.07 -7.57 0.59
C LEU A 129 -9.55 -7.53 0.37
N VAL A 130 -8.95 -6.34 0.26
CA VAL A 130 -7.52 -6.17 -0.04
C VAL A 130 -6.60 -6.95 0.93
N PRO A 131 -6.78 -6.93 2.26
CA PRO A 131 -5.93 -7.72 3.15
C PRO A 131 -5.89 -9.21 2.80
N MET A 132 -7.03 -9.78 2.43
CA MET A 132 -7.11 -11.18 2.01
C MET A 132 -6.38 -11.42 0.69
N LEU A 133 -6.57 -10.53 -0.29
CA LEU A 133 -5.88 -10.62 -1.60
C LEU A 133 -4.36 -10.54 -1.43
N LEU A 134 -3.88 -9.64 -0.58
CA LEU A 134 -2.46 -9.44 -0.35
C LEU A 134 -1.84 -10.60 0.43
N ILE A 135 -2.50 -11.13 1.46
CA ILE A 135 -2.02 -12.33 2.18
C ILE A 135 -1.93 -13.52 1.22
N LEU A 136 -2.96 -13.73 0.39
CA LEU A 136 -2.93 -14.79 -0.61
C LEU A 136 -1.81 -14.55 -1.64
N SER A 137 -1.58 -13.32 -2.05
CA SER A 137 -0.47 -12.98 -2.96
C SER A 137 0.90 -13.37 -2.38
N VAL A 138 1.12 -13.19 -1.07
CA VAL A 138 2.36 -13.65 -0.41
C VAL A 138 2.54 -15.16 -0.50
N LEU A 139 1.48 -15.92 -0.22
CA LEU A 139 1.50 -17.38 -0.33
C LEU A 139 1.81 -17.81 -1.77
N VAL A 140 1.20 -17.15 -2.75
CA VAL A 140 1.38 -17.44 -4.17
C VAL A 140 2.79 -17.07 -4.66
N ILE A 141 3.38 -15.97 -4.16
CA ILE A 141 4.79 -15.64 -4.39
C ILE A 141 5.69 -16.78 -3.87
N TRP A 142 5.44 -17.27 -2.65
CA TRP A 142 6.20 -18.38 -2.08
C TRP A 142 6.07 -19.68 -2.90
N MET A 143 4.89 -19.95 -3.46
CA MET A 143 4.64 -21.07 -4.37
C MET A 143 5.18 -20.87 -5.80
N LYS A 144 5.58 -19.65 -6.16
CA LYS A 144 6.06 -19.26 -7.49
C LYS A 144 5.04 -19.46 -8.62
N ASP A 145 3.75 -19.26 -8.34
CA ASP A 145 2.69 -19.34 -9.36
C ASP A 145 2.41 -17.95 -9.95
N ALA A 146 3.02 -17.68 -11.12
CA ALA A 146 2.93 -16.40 -11.80
C ALA A 146 1.49 -16.08 -12.27
N ALA A 147 0.76 -17.08 -12.77
CA ALA A 147 -0.58 -16.85 -13.31
C ALA A 147 -1.56 -16.39 -12.23
N LEU A 148 -1.54 -17.07 -11.07
CA LEU A 148 -2.39 -16.68 -9.95
C LEU A 148 -1.95 -15.34 -9.35
N LEU A 149 -0.63 -15.08 -9.26
CA LEU A 149 -0.13 -13.81 -8.76
C LEU A 149 -0.51 -12.63 -9.65
N ALA A 150 -0.53 -12.83 -10.97
CA ALA A 150 -1.00 -11.84 -11.93
C ALA A 150 -2.45 -11.43 -11.66
N ILE A 151 -3.33 -12.40 -11.41
CA ILE A 151 -4.76 -12.15 -11.13
C ILE A 151 -4.91 -11.36 -9.82
N LEU A 152 -4.29 -11.84 -8.73
CA LEU A 152 -4.42 -11.22 -7.41
C LEU A 152 -3.85 -9.80 -7.37
N SER A 153 -2.70 -9.60 -8.01
CA SER A 153 -2.05 -8.29 -8.11
C SER A 153 -2.85 -7.34 -9.01
N SER A 154 -3.47 -7.83 -10.08
CA SER A 154 -4.34 -7.03 -10.94
C SER A 154 -5.55 -6.51 -10.18
N ILE A 155 -6.26 -7.39 -9.47
CA ILE A 155 -7.45 -7.03 -8.69
C ILE A 155 -7.06 -6.02 -7.59
N SER A 156 -6.01 -6.31 -6.84
CA SER A 156 -5.53 -5.42 -5.77
C SER A 156 -5.10 -4.06 -6.31
N GLY A 157 -4.33 -4.04 -7.40
CA GLY A 157 -3.88 -2.83 -8.08
C GLY A 157 -5.01 -1.96 -8.61
N ALA A 158 -6.07 -2.59 -9.17
CA ALA A 158 -7.27 -1.90 -9.64
C ALA A 158 -8.07 -1.28 -8.48
N ILE A 159 -8.21 -1.99 -7.36
CA ILE A 159 -8.87 -1.45 -6.15
C ILE A 159 -8.09 -0.22 -5.63
N PHE A 160 -6.76 -0.30 -5.55
CA PHE A 160 -5.93 0.83 -5.16
C PHE A 160 -5.97 1.97 -6.18
N ALA A 161 -6.10 1.68 -7.48
CA ALA A 161 -6.26 2.71 -8.52
C ALA A 161 -7.54 3.52 -8.27
N PHE A 162 -8.65 2.82 -8.03
CA PHE A 162 -9.93 3.43 -7.74
C PHE A 162 -9.87 4.27 -6.46
N LEU A 163 -9.23 3.74 -5.40
CA LEU A 163 -8.99 4.49 -4.17
C LEU A 163 -8.17 5.75 -4.45
N ALA A 164 -7.03 5.64 -5.15
CA ALA A 164 -6.17 6.78 -5.46
C ALA A 164 -6.94 7.89 -6.19
N LEU A 165 -7.74 7.54 -7.20
CA LEU A 165 -8.60 8.49 -7.91
C LEU A 165 -9.59 9.19 -6.97
N LYS A 166 -10.20 8.45 -6.04
CA LYS A 166 -11.12 9.01 -5.05
C LYS A 166 -10.39 9.93 -4.05
N LYS A 167 -9.19 9.56 -3.61
CA LYS A 167 -8.35 10.40 -2.73
C LYS A 167 -7.96 11.70 -3.42
N TRP A 168 -7.52 11.66 -4.67
CA TRP A 168 -7.12 12.90 -5.37
C TRP A 168 -8.28 13.87 -5.61
N ARG A 169 -9.51 13.38 -5.74
CA ARG A 169 -10.71 14.21 -5.88
C ARG A 169 -11.18 14.87 -4.58
N MET A 170 -10.71 14.41 -3.42
CA MET A 170 -11.13 14.95 -2.12
C MET A 170 -10.19 16.07 -1.65
N PRO A 171 -10.69 17.09 -0.92
CA PRO A 171 -9.84 18.10 -0.28
C PRO A 171 -8.83 17.50 0.72
N LEU A 172 -7.65 18.14 0.85
CA LEU A 172 -6.53 17.60 1.65
C LEU A 172 -6.84 17.45 3.15
N HIS A 173 -7.67 18.33 3.73
CA HIS A 173 -7.98 18.31 5.17
C HIS A 173 -8.77 17.08 5.63
N PHE A 174 -9.31 16.28 4.71
CA PHE A 174 -9.97 15.02 5.05
C PHE A 174 -8.99 13.86 5.32
N ASP A 175 -7.71 14.01 4.99
CA ASP A 175 -6.69 12.97 5.25
C ASP A 175 -6.20 12.96 6.71
N ILE A 176 -6.28 14.10 7.39
CA ILE A 176 -5.84 14.27 8.78
C ILE A 176 -7.07 14.44 9.66
N GLY A 177 -7.21 13.56 10.65
CA GLY A 177 -8.25 13.72 11.66
C GLY A 177 -7.87 14.72 12.74
N LYS A 178 -8.86 15.11 13.56
CA LYS A 178 -8.68 15.96 14.74
C LYS A 178 -7.43 15.57 15.54
N LYS A 179 -6.45 16.47 15.65
CA LYS A 179 -5.12 16.19 16.24
C LYS A 179 -5.18 15.81 17.72
N SER A 180 -6.15 16.32 18.48
CA SER A 180 -6.35 15.98 19.89
C SER A 180 -6.77 14.53 20.15
N ASN A 181 -7.24 13.81 19.12
CA ASN A 181 -7.64 12.41 19.25
C ASN A 181 -6.47 11.42 19.05
N TYR A 182 -5.29 11.89 18.65
CA TYR A 182 -4.14 11.01 18.48
C TYR A 182 -3.61 10.60 19.85
N GLN A 183 -3.46 9.28 20.04
CA GLN A 183 -2.74 8.76 21.18
C GLN A 183 -1.24 9.03 20.99
N ILE A 184 -0.64 9.66 22.00
CA ILE A 184 0.81 9.81 22.16
C ILE A 184 1.38 8.50 22.71
#